data_AF-A0A2D7MDR5-F1
#
_entry.id   AF-A0A2D7MDR5-F1
#
_cell.length_a   1.000
_cell.length_b   1.000
_cell.length_c   1.000
_cell.angle_alpha   90.00
_cell.angle_beta   90.00
_cell.angle_gamma   90.00
#
_symmetry.space_group_name_H-M   'P 1'
#
loop_
_entity.id
_entity.type
_entity.pdbx_description
1 polymer ?
#
loop_
_entity_poly.entity_id
_entity_poly.type
_entity_poly.pdbx_seq_one_letter_code
_entity_poly.pdbx_strand_id
1 'polypeptide(L)'
;MVSFSYAQEVTSESISKASFRGMSWRNIGPFRGGRSVASTGVLKQAHTYYMGSTGGGIWKTTDDGLNWKNISDGFLKTGTVGAIAVSESDPNVVYVGMGEHPARGVMTSMGDGMYKSMDAGQSWSRIGLDYSRHISDVIIHPSNPDVVYVAVQGAQYGDSKDRGIYKSLDGGSSWSKVLYVDERTGASSLTMDMNNPLVLYASMWDHRRYPWKMESGGAGSGLYKSVDGGMNWTKMSSGLPEMMGKSGISVSRANSNRIFAVIEAEGEKGGVYRSDNQGKSWTQTSKDRILITRSWYYMEIFADTQDENTVYVLNAPMLKSIDGGKTFKPVGTPHGDNHHLWIHPENNSVMINSNDGGANVSNNGGMSWSTQSNQPTAQFYRVIADRKMPYYVYGGQQDNSSVAIASRTDDGGIDHKDWYSGPGCESAFVAFDPDNPEILYGGCYQGILERFNVISSTHKEIKEYPELGLGKYPSTFKYRYNWNAPLLVDPFDVSVIYHAGNVVFKSTDKGQSWTVISPDLTRDEKDKHNEGGGPFTNEGAGGENYNTLMSLTASSHQQGVIWAGSDDGLVHLTQDGGKTWKNVSPKGISNYIINSIEVSPHDAATAYIAVMGYKNM
;
A
#
# COMPACT_ATOMS: atom_id res chain seq x y z
N MET A 1 -32.17 26.72 -22.26
CA MET A 1 -33.29 25.91 -21.73
C MET A 1 -33.09 24.50 -22.24
N VAL A 2 -32.39 23.66 -21.47
CA VAL A 2 -32.02 22.29 -21.85
C VAL A 2 -32.70 21.36 -20.86
N SER A 3 -33.59 20.52 -21.38
CA SER A 3 -34.41 19.59 -20.60
C SER A 3 -33.54 18.48 -20.03
N PHE A 4 -33.52 18.35 -18.71
CA PHE A 4 -33.12 17.13 -18.04
C PHE A 4 -34.22 16.09 -18.27
N SER A 5 -33.98 15.10 -19.13
CA SER A 5 -34.89 13.97 -19.27
C SER A 5 -34.76 13.08 -18.05
N TYR A 6 -35.89 12.84 -17.40
CA TYR A 6 -36.11 11.99 -16.25
C TYR A 6 -35.27 10.69 -16.29
N ALA A 7 -34.41 10.51 -15.29
CA ALA A 7 -34.03 9.18 -14.85
C ALA A 7 -35.31 8.50 -14.35
N GLN A 8 -35.62 7.33 -14.90
CA GLN A 8 -36.71 6.49 -14.42
C GLN A 8 -36.35 6.06 -13.00
N GLU A 9 -37.08 6.55 -11.99
CA GLU A 9 -37.01 6.02 -10.64
C GLU A 9 -37.47 4.57 -10.69
N VAL A 10 -36.52 3.65 -10.75
CA VAL A 10 -36.77 2.24 -10.47
C VAL A 10 -37.14 2.18 -9.00
N THR A 11 -38.43 2.02 -8.70
CA THR A 11 -38.89 1.65 -7.37
C THR A 11 -38.45 0.21 -7.10
N SER A 12 -37.19 0.03 -6.72
CA SER A 12 -36.77 -1.20 -6.07
C SER A 12 -37.51 -1.27 -4.73
N GLU A 13 -38.07 -2.43 -4.38
CA GLU A 13 -38.41 -2.70 -2.99
C GLU A 13 -37.13 -2.46 -2.19
N SER A 14 -37.09 -1.34 -1.48
CA SER A 14 -35.93 -0.99 -0.69
C SER A 14 -35.78 -2.08 0.37
N ILE A 15 -34.77 -2.93 0.27
CA ILE A 15 -34.37 -3.82 1.36
C ILE A 15 -34.09 -2.90 2.54
N SER A 16 -35.04 -2.81 3.46
CA SER A 16 -34.95 -1.84 4.54
C SER A 16 -33.77 -2.21 5.43
N LYS A 17 -33.13 -1.23 6.07
CA LYS A 17 -32.13 -1.50 7.13
C LYS A 17 -32.69 -2.43 8.22
N ALA A 18 -34.02 -2.55 8.36
CA ALA A 18 -34.65 -3.48 9.28
C ALA A 18 -34.43 -4.96 8.88
N SER A 19 -34.29 -5.27 7.59
CA SER A 19 -34.07 -6.63 7.09
C SER A 19 -32.70 -7.21 7.46
N PHE A 20 -31.76 -6.35 7.89
CA PHE A 20 -30.43 -6.74 8.36
C PHE A 20 -30.28 -6.66 9.89
N ARG A 21 -31.35 -6.30 10.63
CA ARG A 21 -31.33 -6.27 12.10
C ARG A 21 -31.15 -7.68 12.64
N GLY A 22 -29.96 -7.97 13.16
CA GLY A 22 -29.59 -9.27 13.71
C GLY A 22 -28.39 -9.93 13.02
N MET A 23 -27.93 -9.40 11.89
CA MET A 23 -26.66 -9.84 11.31
C MET A 23 -25.49 -9.16 12.03
N SER A 24 -24.43 -9.93 12.30
CA SER A 24 -23.16 -9.44 12.84
C SER A 24 -22.02 -9.79 11.88
N TRP A 25 -21.09 -8.85 11.70
CA TRP A 25 -19.84 -9.14 11.03
C TRP A 25 -19.06 -10.21 11.82
N ARG A 26 -18.49 -11.17 11.10
CA ARG A 26 -17.61 -12.19 11.66
C ARG A 26 -16.34 -12.25 10.82
N ASN A 27 -15.21 -12.17 11.49
CA ASN A 27 -13.93 -12.37 10.85
C ASN A 27 -13.75 -13.86 10.51
N ILE A 28 -13.43 -14.16 9.26
CA ILE A 28 -13.15 -15.52 8.80
C ILE A 28 -11.66 -15.74 8.49
N GLY A 29 -10.81 -14.74 8.69
CA GLY A 29 -9.39 -14.77 8.36
C GLY A 29 -9.08 -14.41 6.90
N PRO A 30 -7.92 -14.83 6.37
CA PRO A 30 -6.91 -15.65 7.06
C PRO A 30 -6.27 -14.87 8.21
N PHE A 31 -5.81 -15.58 9.24
CA PHE A 31 -5.02 -15.01 10.33
C PHE A 31 -3.55 -14.86 9.90
N ARG A 32 -3.31 -14.34 8.69
CA ARG A 32 -1.98 -14.07 8.12
C ARG A 32 -1.89 -12.58 7.82
N GLY A 33 -0.92 -11.91 8.45
CA GLY A 33 -0.80 -10.47 8.39
C GLY A 33 -0.66 -9.94 6.95
N GLY A 34 -1.26 -8.78 6.71
CA GLY A 34 -0.99 -7.95 5.54
C GLY A 34 -0.23 -6.68 5.91
N ARG A 35 0.04 -5.83 4.93
CA ARG A 35 0.98 -4.72 5.05
C ARG A 35 0.72 -3.79 6.25
N SER A 36 1.80 -3.54 6.97
CA SER A 36 1.95 -2.50 7.99
C SER A 36 3.09 -1.57 7.62
N VAL A 37 2.88 -0.26 7.80
CA VAL A 37 3.92 0.76 7.58
C VAL A 37 4.23 1.56 8.83
N ALA A 38 3.63 1.20 9.97
CA ALA A 38 3.78 1.94 11.21
C ALA A 38 3.72 1.00 12.41
N SER A 39 4.68 1.12 13.33
CA SER A 39 4.68 0.37 14.58
C SER A 39 5.44 1.10 15.67
N THR A 40 5.09 0.87 16.92
CA THR A 40 5.83 1.44 18.05
C THR A 40 5.70 0.58 19.29
N GLY A 41 6.76 0.51 20.10
CA GLY A 41 6.71 -0.05 21.43
C GLY A 41 6.34 1.00 22.47
N VAL A 42 6.12 0.57 23.72
CA VAL A 42 5.84 1.47 24.84
C VAL A 42 6.99 1.45 25.82
N LEU A 43 7.73 2.56 25.93
CA LEU A 43 8.95 2.66 26.74
C LEU A 43 8.75 2.17 28.19
N LYS A 44 7.64 2.55 28.83
CA LYS A 44 7.36 2.25 30.24
C LYS A 44 6.44 1.04 30.45
N GLN A 45 6.13 0.29 29.40
CA GLN A 45 5.26 -0.90 29.47
C GLN A 45 5.85 -2.01 28.61
N ALA A 46 6.63 -2.88 29.25
CA ALA A 46 7.20 -4.06 28.60
C ALA A 46 6.10 -4.89 27.92
N HIS A 47 6.48 -5.59 26.86
CA HIS A 47 5.60 -6.46 26.07
C HIS A 47 4.45 -5.76 25.32
N THR A 48 4.34 -4.43 25.43
CA THR A 48 3.26 -3.65 24.82
C THR A 48 3.73 -2.97 23.55
N TYR A 49 3.03 -3.23 22.45
CA TYR A 49 3.33 -2.65 21.15
C TYR A 49 2.05 -2.33 20.39
N TYR A 50 2.17 -1.39 19.45
CA TYR A 50 1.11 -1.02 18.51
C TYR A 50 1.58 -1.21 17.07
N MET A 51 0.64 -1.56 16.22
CA MET A 51 0.79 -1.66 14.77
C MET A 51 -0.29 -0.83 14.09
N GLY A 52 0.09 -0.07 13.07
CA GLY A 52 -0.80 0.59 12.12
C GLY A 52 -0.83 -0.17 10.81
N SER A 53 -1.95 -0.85 10.54
CA SER A 53 -2.13 -1.61 9.30
C SER A 53 -2.60 -0.74 8.14
N THR A 54 -2.38 -1.21 6.91
CA THR A 54 -2.83 -0.53 5.70
C THR A 54 -4.20 -1.05 5.25
N GLY A 55 -5.27 -0.64 5.93
CA GLY A 55 -6.65 -1.03 5.61
C GLY A 55 -7.38 -1.78 6.73
N GLY A 56 -6.72 -2.10 7.84
CA GLY A 56 -7.29 -2.80 8.99
C GLY A 56 -7.22 -2.04 10.32
N GLY A 57 -6.88 -0.74 10.30
CA GLY A 57 -6.80 0.12 11.47
C GLY A 57 -5.59 -0.13 12.38
N ILE A 58 -5.79 0.10 13.68
CA ILE A 58 -4.75 0.07 14.72
C ILE A 58 -4.91 -1.19 15.56
N TRP A 59 -3.80 -1.89 15.77
CA TRP A 59 -3.74 -3.12 16.55
C TRP A 59 -2.77 -2.96 17.72
N LYS A 60 -3.09 -3.60 18.83
CA LYS A 60 -2.28 -3.61 20.07
C LYS A 60 -2.01 -5.03 20.53
N THR A 61 -0.80 -5.27 20.99
CA THR A 61 -0.39 -6.48 21.73
C THR A 61 0.13 -6.07 23.11
N THR A 62 0.01 -6.98 24.08
CA THR A 62 0.59 -6.85 25.43
C THR A 62 1.39 -8.09 25.82
N ASP A 63 1.79 -8.89 24.82
CA ASP A 63 2.44 -10.20 24.97
C ASP A 63 3.46 -10.47 23.86
N ASP A 64 4.25 -9.44 23.50
CA ASP A 64 5.33 -9.53 22.50
C ASP A 64 4.87 -10.01 21.11
N GLY A 65 3.66 -9.64 20.71
CA GLY A 65 3.13 -9.95 19.37
C GLY A 65 2.58 -11.37 19.24
N LEU A 66 2.38 -12.10 20.34
CA LEU A 66 1.68 -13.39 20.33
C LEU A 66 0.19 -13.23 20.04
N ASN A 67 -0.44 -12.17 20.54
CA ASN A 67 -1.82 -11.83 20.26
C ASN A 67 -1.97 -10.34 19.92
N TRP A 68 -2.74 -10.06 18.86
CA TRP A 68 -3.05 -8.71 18.41
C TRP A 68 -4.55 -8.44 18.49
N LYS A 69 -4.91 -7.31 19.08
CA LYS A 69 -6.30 -6.84 19.19
C LYS A 69 -6.49 -5.55 18.42
N ASN A 70 -7.51 -5.49 17.55
CA ASN A 70 -7.93 -4.23 16.94
C ASN A 70 -8.51 -3.33 18.03
N ILE A 71 -8.04 -2.08 18.06
CA ILE A 71 -8.42 -1.07 19.06
C ILE A 71 -8.97 0.21 18.41
N SER A 72 -9.31 0.16 17.12
CA SER A 72 -9.73 1.32 16.33
C SER A 72 -11.14 1.23 15.75
N ASP A 73 -11.68 0.01 15.63
CA ASP A 73 -12.99 -0.22 15.01
C ASP A 73 -14.09 0.53 15.77
N GLY A 74 -14.98 1.17 15.01
CA GLY A 74 -16.03 2.03 15.55
C GLY A 74 -15.61 3.47 15.85
N PHE A 75 -14.32 3.80 15.81
CA PHE A 75 -13.83 5.18 16.03
C PHE A 75 -13.25 5.85 14.79
N LEU A 76 -12.44 5.15 13.99
CA LEU A 76 -11.79 5.73 12.82
C LEU A 76 -12.71 5.74 11.60
N LYS A 77 -12.55 6.74 10.73
CA LYS A 77 -13.27 6.83 9.45
C LYS A 77 -12.55 6.15 8.29
N THR A 78 -11.24 5.96 8.42
CA THR A 78 -10.39 5.30 7.41
C THR A 78 -9.60 4.16 8.07
N GLY A 79 -9.26 3.13 7.30
CA GLY A 79 -8.58 1.92 7.80
C GLY A 79 -7.05 1.94 7.66
N THR A 80 -6.47 2.97 7.03
CA THR A 80 -5.05 2.99 6.68
C THR A 80 -4.28 3.91 7.60
N VAL A 81 -3.31 3.35 8.32
CA VAL A 81 -2.45 4.10 9.24
C VAL A 81 -1.09 4.34 8.59
N GLY A 82 -0.62 5.59 8.62
CA GLY A 82 0.69 5.99 8.09
C GLY A 82 1.78 6.14 9.14
N ALA A 83 1.39 6.54 10.36
CA ALA A 83 2.31 6.74 11.48
C ALA A 83 1.61 6.53 12.83
N ILE A 84 2.34 6.01 13.82
CA ILE A 84 1.85 5.83 15.20
C ILE A 84 2.96 6.15 16.20
N ALA A 85 2.63 6.93 17.24
CA ALA A 85 3.55 7.27 18.30
C ALA A 85 2.86 7.22 19.67
N VAL A 86 3.59 6.72 20.67
CA VAL A 86 3.18 6.70 22.08
C VAL A 86 4.10 7.64 22.85
N SER A 87 3.55 8.46 23.74
CA SER A 87 4.36 9.39 24.53
C SER A 87 5.29 8.65 25.51
N GLU A 88 6.57 9.02 25.53
CA GLU A 88 7.54 8.52 26.53
C GLU A 88 7.23 9.02 27.95
N SER A 89 6.58 10.19 28.07
CA SER A 89 6.20 10.77 29.36
C SER A 89 4.89 10.21 29.91
N ASP A 90 3.91 9.88 29.06
CA ASP A 90 2.60 9.33 29.43
C ASP A 90 2.13 8.25 28.44
N PRO A 91 2.26 6.95 28.78
CA PRO A 91 1.84 5.84 27.91
C PRO A 91 0.35 5.80 27.53
N ASN A 92 -0.52 6.59 28.17
CA ASN A 92 -1.93 6.66 27.79
C ASN A 92 -2.15 7.51 26.54
N VAL A 93 -1.22 8.43 26.25
CA VAL A 93 -1.31 9.33 25.11
C VAL A 93 -0.71 8.68 23.88
N VAL A 94 -1.58 8.40 22.90
CA VAL A 94 -1.20 7.80 21.62
C VAL A 94 -1.69 8.71 20.50
N TYR A 95 -0.82 9.03 19.55
CA TYR A 95 -1.15 9.80 18.36
C TYR A 95 -1.00 8.93 17.12
N VAL A 96 -1.93 9.09 16.18
CA VAL A 96 -1.97 8.32 14.93
C VAL A 96 -2.22 9.24 13.76
N GLY A 97 -1.34 9.15 12.77
CA GLY A 97 -1.50 9.78 11.47
C GLY A 97 -2.06 8.78 10.46
N MET A 98 -3.15 9.15 9.80
CA MET A 98 -3.82 8.30 8.82
C MET A 98 -3.22 8.47 7.41
N GLY A 99 -3.33 7.41 6.61
CA GLY A 99 -2.88 7.33 5.22
C GLY A 99 -1.44 6.88 5.10
N GLU A 100 -1.23 5.73 4.47
CA GLU A 100 0.10 5.12 4.32
C GLU A 100 1.03 6.01 3.48
N HIS A 101 2.29 6.11 3.87
CA HIS A 101 3.25 7.00 3.21
C HIS A 101 3.89 6.45 1.90
N PRO A 102 4.04 5.13 1.67
CA PRO A 102 4.59 4.65 0.41
C PRO A 102 3.71 5.02 -0.80
N ALA A 103 4.31 5.56 -1.88
CA ALA A 103 3.54 6.15 -2.98
C ALA A 103 3.40 5.24 -4.20
N ARG A 104 2.62 4.16 -4.04
CA ARG A 104 2.44 3.08 -5.02
C ARG A 104 1.55 3.46 -6.22
N GLY A 105 1.80 2.81 -7.36
CA GLY A 105 0.98 2.96 -8.58
C GLY A 105 -0.35 2.24 -8.53
N VAL A 106 -0.37 1.04 -7.92
CA VAL A 106 -1.55 0.17 -7.89
C VAL A 106 -2.63 0.75 -6.99
N MET A 107 -2.31 0.98 -5.71
CA MET A 107 -3.22 1.61 -4.76
C MET A 107 -2.42 2.14 -3.56
N THR A 108 -2.52 3.43 -3.29
CA THR A 108 -2.14 3.98 -1.99
C THR A 108 -3.39 4.56 -1.35
N SER A 109 -3.71 4.11 -0.15
CA SER A 109 -4.91 4.55 0.54
C SER A 109 -4.64 5.83 1.33
N MET A 110 -5.34 6.91 0.97
CA MET A 110 -5.30 8.16 1.73
C MET A 110 -6.05 8.02 3.06
N GLY A 111 -5.56 8.71 4.07
CA GLY A 111 -6.22 8.91 5.35
C GLY A 111 -6.99 10.21 5.42
N ASP A 112 -7.52 10.47 6.60
CA ASP A 112 -8.39 11.60 6.93
C ASP A 112 -7.86 12.46 8.08
N GLY A 113 -6.54 12.51 8.28
CA GLY A 113 -5.90 13.38 9.26
C GLY A 113 -5.36 12.64 10.48
N MET A 114 -5.41 13.31 11.63
CA MET A 114 -4.83 12.85 12.89
C MET A 114 -5.89 12.37 13.87
N TYR A 115 -5.57 11.31 14.62
CA TYR A 115 -6.33 10.81 15.75
C TYR A 115 -5.47 10.76 17.01
N LYS A 116 -6.12 10.90 18.16
CA LYS A 116 -5.52 10.83 19.49
C LYS A 116 -6.34 9.94 20.41
N SER A 117 -5.64 9.13 21.19
CA SER A 117 -6.16 8.42 22.35
C SER A 117 -5.55 9.02 23.61
N MET A 118 -6.34 9.12 24.68
CA MET A 118 -5.91 9.52 26.03
C MET A 118 -5.99 8.35 27.03
N ASP A 119 -6.30 7.15 26.56
CA ASP A 119 -6.59 5.97 27.40
C ASP A 119 -5.94 4.68 26.83
N ALA A 120 -4.76 4.85 26.20
CA ALA A 120 -3.96 3.78 25.61
C ALA A 120 -4.68 2.96 24.53
N GLY A 121 -5.59 3.60 23.79
CA GLY A 121 -6.29 3.07 22.63
C GLY A 121 -7.68 2.52 22.91
N GLN A 122 -8.26 2.78 24.08
CA GLN A 122 -9.64 2.35 24.37
C GLN A 122 -10.66 3.24 23.66
N SER A 123 -10.34 4.52 23.45
CA SER A 123 -11.13 5.45 22.65
C SER A 123 -10.25 6.38 21.82
N TRP A 124 -10.79 6.87 20.70
CA TRP A 124 -10.07 7.76 19.80
C TRP A 124 -10.89 9.00 19.47
N SER A 125 -10.20 10.13 19.39
CA SER A 125 -10.74 11.42 18.93
C SER A 125 -9.97 11.90 17.71
N ARG A 126 -10.69 12.37 16.70
CA ARG A 126 -10.09 13.04 15.52
C ARG A 126 -9.68 14.46 15.90
N ILE A 127 -8.46 14.84 15.54
CA ILE A 127 -7.81 16.08 16.01
C ILE A 127 -7.26 16.92 14.83
N GLY A 128 -7.92 16.89 13.67
CA GLY A 128 -7.63 17.76 12.53
C GLY A 128 -6.64 17.20 11.51
N LEU A 129 -6.07 18.09 10.70
CA LEU A 129 -5.29 17.77 9.49
C LEU A 129 -6.06 16.97 8.43
N ASP A 130 -7.36 17.26 8.28
CA ASP A 130 -8.32 16.53 7.44
C ASP A 130 -7.89 16.33 5.97
N TYR A 131 -7.03 17.21 5.44
CA TYR A 131 -6.54 17.20 4.07
C TYR A 131 -5.07 16.74 3.95
N SER A 132 -4.48 16.20 5.02
CA SER A 132 -3.09 15.71 5.02
C SER A 132 -2.86 14.57 4.03
N ARG A 133 -3.89 13.74 3.80
CA ARG A 133 -3.91 12.52 2.97
C ARG A 133 -2.94 11.43 3.41
N HIS A 134 -1.65 11.71 3.50
CA HIS A 134 -0.60 10.75 3.83
C HIS A 134 0.33 11.36 4.86
N ILE A 135 0.54 10.66 5.97
CA ILE A 135 1.37 11.10 7.10
C ILE A 135 2.49 10.09 7.28
N SER A 136 3.75 10.53 7.15
CA SER A 136 4.93 9.66 7.28
C SER A 136 5.38 9.50 8.72
N ASP A 137 5.31 10.56 9.52
CA ASP A 137 5.82 10.56 10.89
C ASP A 137 4.96 11.37 11.84
N VAL A 138 4.92 10.90 13.09
CA VAL A 138 4.38 11.61 14.24
C VAL A 138 5.43 11.55 15.35
N ILE A 139 5.90 12.71 15.79
CA ILE A 139 6.95 12.83 16.80
C ILE A 139 6.41 13.57 18.02
N ILE A 140 6.46 12.95 19.19
CA ILE A 140 5.98 13.51 20.45
C ILE A 140 7.18 13.99 21.26
N HIS A 141 7.10 15.19 21.83
CA HIS A 141 8.15 15.71 22.70
C HIS A 141 8.35 14.79 23.93
N PRO A 142 9.60 14.45 24.30
CA PRO A 142 9.88 13.37 25.25
C PRO A 142 9.30 13.59 26.66
N SER A 143 9.20 14.85 27.08
CA SER A 143 8.70 15.24 28.41
C SER A 143 7.35 15.97 28.42
N ASN A 144 6.73 16.21 27.26
CA ASN A 144 5.45 16.91 27.18
C ASN A 144 4.58 16.35 26.04
N PRO A 145 3.53 15.56 26.33
CA PRO A 145 2.71 14.93 25.30
C PRO A 145 1.84 15.90 24.50
N ASP A 146 1.74 17.17 24.90
CA ASP A 146 0.99 18.19 24.16
C ASP A 146 1.79 18.85 23.03
N VAL A 147 3.13 18.69 23.05
CA VAL A 147 3.99 19.17 21.97
C VAL A 147 4.23 18.04 20.98
N VAL A 148 3.62 18.14 19.81
CA VAL A 148 3.64 17.10 18.77
C VAL A 148 3.99 17.70 17.41
N TYR A 149 4.79 16.98 16.64
CA TYR A 149 5.13 17.31 15.27
C TYR A 149 4.64 16.22 14.33
N VAL A 150 4.19 16.62 13.13
CA VAL A 150 3.65 15.71 12.12
C VAL A 150 4.28 16.00 10.78
N ALA A 151 4.81 14.97 10.12
CA ALA A 151 5.29 15.04 8.75
C ALA A 151 4.17 14.67 7.78
N VAL A 152 3.67 15.66 7.05
CA VAL A 152 2.60 15.50 6.07
C VAL A 152 3.20 15.43 4.67
N GLN A 153 3.05 14.27 4.05
CA GLN A 153 3.48 14.03 2.69
C GLN A 153 2.51 14.64 1.67
N GLY A 154 1.21 14.67 1.98
CA GLY A 154 0.17 15.27 1.13
C GLY A 154 -0.36 14.36 0.03
N ALA A 155 -1.24 14.91 -0.81
CA ALA A 155 -1.87 14.17 -1.90
C ALA A 155 -0.84 13.61 -2.91
N GLN A 156 -0.96 12.35 -3.31
CA GLN A 156 0.01 11.76 -4.26
C GLN A 156 -0.28 12.12 -5.71
N TYR A 157 -1.55 12.23 -6.09
CA TYR A 157 -2.00 12.40 -7.48
C TYR A 157 -2.24 13.85 -7.89
N GLY A 158 -1.81 14.83 -7.08
CA GLY A 158 -1.99 16.25 -7.39
C GLY A 158 -1.30 17.16 -6.40
N ASP A 159 -1.27 18.45 -6.73
CA ASP A 159 -0.72 19.49 -5.89
C ASP A 159 -1.61 19.69 -4.65
N SER A 160 -1.01 20.03 -3.51
CA SER A 160 -1.70 20.20 -2.24
C SER A 160 -0.99 21.22 -1.36
N LYS A 161 -1.77 22.18 -0.86
CA LYS A 161 -1.32 23.15 0.14
C LYS A 161 -1.14 22.53 1.52
N ASP A 162 -1.59 21.30 1.76
CA ASP A 162 -1.59 20.69 3.09
C ASP A 162 -0.30 19.94 3.42
N ARG A 163 0.67 19.93 2.51
CA ARG A 163 2.01 19.37 2.71
C ARG A 163 2.82 20.12 3.77
N GLY A 164 3.82 19.44 4.34
CA GLY A 164 4.84 20.06 5.18
C GLY A 164 4.95 19.47 6.58
N ILE A 165 5.67 20.17 7.46
CA ILE A 165 5.76 19.83 8.89
C ILE A 165 4.75 20.68 9.65
N TYR A 166 3.94 20.02 10.48
CA TYR A 166 3.00 20.67 11.40
C TYR A 166 3.45 20.48 12.83
N LYS A 167 3.11 21.45 13.68
CA LYS A 167 3.36 21.45 15.11
C LYS A 167 2.08 21.78 15.87
N SER A 168 1.82 21.03 16.93
CA SER A 168 0.84 21.38 17.96
C SER A 168 1.55 21.64 19.29
N LEU A 169 0.98 22.54 20.10
CA LEU A 169 1.42 22.85 21.46
C LEU A 169 0.33 22.52 22.50
N ASP A 170 -0.84 22.07 22.05
CA ASP A 170 -2.05 21.83 22.83
C ASP A 170 -2.62 20.43 22.59
N GLY A 171 -1.71 19.50 22.27
CA GLY A 171 -2.00 18.08 22.10
C GLY A 171 -2.95 17.77 20.96
N GLY A 172 -2.88 18.55 19.87
CA GLY A 172 -3.64 18.36 18.64
C GLY A 172 -4.93 19.18 18.55
N SER A 173 -5.24 20.04 19.53
CA SER A 173 -6.42 20.90 19.46
C SER A 173 -6.28 21.96 18.36
N SER A 174 -5.05 22.42 18.11
CA SER A 174 -4.68 23.27 16.99
C SER A 174 -3.32 22.88 16.39
N TRP A 175 -3.13 23.24 15.11
CA TRP A 175 -1.94 22.92 14.35
C TRP A 175 -1.39 24.16 13.64
N SER A 176 -0.08 24.37 13.73
CA SER A 176 0.67 25.36 12.98
C SER A 176 1.55 24.66 11.94
N LYS A 177 1.48 25.09 10.68
CA LYS A 177 2.42 24.64 9.65
C LYS A 177 3.75 25.38 9.83
N VAL A 178 4.81 24.63 10.13
CA VAL A 178 6.11 25.18 10.55
C VAL A 178 7.22 25.00 9.52
N LEU A 179 7.05 24.08 8.56
CA LEU A 179 7.89 23.97 7.38
C LEU A 179 7.03 23.67 6.16
N TYR A 180 7.19 24.48 5.12
CA TYR A 180 6.50 24.36 3.84
C TYR A 180 7.44 24.80 2.73
N VAL A 181 7.46 24.06 1.62
CA VAL A 181 8.29 24.41 0.47
C VAL A 181 7.40 24.92 -0.66
N ASP A 182 6.50 24.07 -1.17
CA ASP A 182 5.51 24.38 -2.20
C ASP A 182 4.38 23.33 -2.20
N GLU A 183 3.46 23.41 -3.16
CA GLU A 183 2.29 22.53 -3.23
C GLU A 183 2.62 21.09 -3.69
N ARG A 184 3.83 20.85 -4.19
CA ARG A 184 4.27 19.56 -4.74
C ARG A 184 5.22 18.82 -3.78
N THR A 185 5.84 19.54 -2.86
CA THR A 185 6.87 19.03 -1.95
C THR A 185 6.28 18.66 -0.59
N GLY A 186 6.25 17.37 -0.30
CA GLY A 186 5.78 16.79 0.98
C GLY A 186 6.92 16.56 1.96
N ALA A 187 6.61 16.32 3.23
CA ALA A 187 7.59 15.77 4.17
C ALA A 187 7.58 14.24 4.08
N SER A 188 8.75 13.63 3.86
CA SER A 188 8.90 12.17 3.77
C SER A 188 9.51 11.53 5.01
N SER A 189 10.19 12.32 5.86
CA SER A 189 10.79 11.85 7.10
C SER A 189 10.99 13.03 8.07
N LEU A 190 10.73 12.82 9.36
CA LEU A 190 10.98 13.78 10.43
C LEU A 190 11.58 13.08 11.65
N THR A 191 12.63 13.67 12.22
CA THR A 191 13.27 13.15 13.43
C THR A 191 13.61 14.28 14.41
N MET A 192 13.59 13.97 15.69
CA MET A 192 13.90 14.89 16.80
C MET A 192 15.11 14.34 17.56
N ASP A 193 16.02 15.22 17.93
CA ASP A 193 17.07 14.87 18.87
C ASP A 193 16.46 14.69 20.26
N MET A 194 16.33 13.43 20.70
CA MET A 194 15.71 13.10 21.99
C MET A 194 16.54 13.58 23.20
N ASN A 195 17.80 13.97 23.01
CA ASN A 195 18.63 14.60 24.04
C ASN A 195 18.49 16.13 24.06
N ASN A 196 17.99 16.73 22.97
CA ASN A 196 17.70 18.16 22.87
C ASN A 196 16.50 18.40 21.93
N PRO A 197 15.26 18.36 22.45
CA PRO A 197 14.05 18.35 21.63
C PRO A 197 13.74 19.69 20.93
N LEU A 198 14.60 20.71 21.08
CA LEU A 198 14.58 21.91 20.23
C LEU A 198 15.18 21.66 18.85
N VAL A 199 15.98 20.60 18.69
CA VAL A 199 16.65 20.26 17.43
C VAL A 199 15.85 19.22 16.68
N LEU A 200 15.44 19.58 15.46
CA LEU A 200 14.69 18.70 14.55
C LEU A 200 15.38 18.64 13.18
N TYR A 201 15.20 17.52 12.50
CA TYR A 201 15.64 17.32 11.13
C TYR A 201 14.50 16.79 10.28
N ALA A 202 14.32 17.37 9.10
CA ALA A 202 13.24 17.00 8.19
C ALA A 202 13.79 16.69 6.80
N SER A 203 13.20 15.71 6.14
CA SER A 203 13.36 15.41 4.74
C SER A 203 12.12 15.88 3.97
N MET A 204 12.33 16.78 3.02
CA MET A 204 11.29 17.25 2.10
C MET A 204 11.49 16.59 0.73
N TRP A 205 10.38 16.15 0.13
CA TRP A 205 10.34 15.33 -1.08
C TRP A 205 9.36 15.90 -2.10
N ASP A 206 9.90 16.44 -3.19
CA ASP A 206 9.14 16.84 -4.38
C ASP A 206 8.69 15.57 -5.12
N HIS A 207 7.37 15.34 -5.21
CA HIS A 207 6.86 14.16 -5.88
C HIS A 207 5.47 14.33 -6.47
N ARG A 208 5.21 13.54 -7.51
CA ARG A 208 3.88 13.43 -8.12
C ARG A 208 3.65 12.05 -8.71
N ARG A 209 2.46 11.50 -8.45
CA ARG A 209 2.00 10.25 -9.03
C ARG A 209 1.01 10.52 -10.15
N TYR A 210 1.20 9.82 -11.25
CA TYR A 210 0.23 9.60 -12.31
C TYR A 210 -0.12 8.11 -12.36
N PRO A 211 -1.23 7.71 -13.00
CA PRO A 211 -1.51 6.30 -13.25
C PRO A 211 -0.34 5.56 -13.91
N TRP A 212 0.38 6.22 -14.81
CA TRP A 212 1.47 5.63 -15.61
C TRP A 212 2.89 6.00 -15.16
N LYS A 213 3.05 6.89 -14.17
CA LYS A 213 4.39 7.40 -13.82
C LYS A 213 4.51 7.85 -12.36
N MET A 214 5.67 7.60 -11.77
CA MET A 214 6.13 8.24 -10.54
C MET A 214 7.20 9.29 -10.85
N GLU A 215 6.95 10.52 -10.45
CA GLU A 215 7.97 11.56 -10.38
C GLU A 215 8.46 11.65 -8.94
N SER A 216 9.72 11.29 -8.69
CA SER A 216 10.37 11.27 -7.37
C SER A 216 11.63 12.13 -7.39
N GLY A 217 11.47 13.41 -7.03
CA GLY A 217 12.56 14.39 -6.94
C GLY A 217 12.36 15.62 -7.82
N GLY A 218 12.94 16.72 -7.35
CA GLY A 218 12.83 18.04 -7.96
C GLY A 218 13.48 19.11 -7.08
N ALA A 219 13.35 20.38 -7.48
CA ALA A 219 14.02 21.50 -6.80
C ALA A 219 13.52 21.70 -5.36
N GLY A 220 12.29 21.27 -5.05
CA GLY A 220 11.73 21.34 -3.71
C GLY A 220 12.35 20.35 -2.72
N SER A 221 12.94 19.25 -3.20
CA SER A 221 13.57 18.25 -2.33
C SER A 221 14.74 18.81 -1.53
N GLY A 222 14.93 18.27 -0.32
CA GLY A 222 16.11 18.56 0.49
C GLY A 222 15.96 18.24 1.97
N LEU A 223 17.08 18.31 2.67
CA LEU A 223 17.15 18.09 4.12
C LEU A 223 17.19 19.44 4.84
N TYR A 224 16.46 19.56 5.95
CA TYR A 224 16.32 20.79 6.73
C TYR A 224 16.59 20.53 8.20
N LYS A 225 17.15 21.53 8.89
CA LYS A 225 17.38 21.51 10.33
C LYS A 225 16.69 22.68 11.02
N SER A 226 16.06 22.43 12.15
CA SER A 226 15.67 23.44 13.13
C SER A 226 16.48 23.29 14.41
N VAL A 227 16.70 24.39 15.13
CA VAL A 227 17.37 24.44 16.45
C VAL A 227 16.53 25.14 17.51
N ASP A 228 15.29 25.49 17.18
CA ASP A 228 14.40 26.31 17.99
C ASP A 228 12.98 25.71 18.08
N GLY A 229 12.88 24.39 18.01
CA GLY A 229 11.61 23.66 18.13
C GLY A 229 10.72 23.87 16.89
N GLY A 230 11.32 23.96 15.71
CA GLY A 230 10.62 24.09 14.44
C GLY A 230 10.17 25.50 14.10
N MET A 231 10.53 26.54 14.86
CA MET A 231 10.12 27.91 14.51
C MET A 231 10.83 28.41 13.26
N ASN A 232 12.11 28.07 13.09
CA ASN A 232 12.89 28.36 11.89
C ASN A 232 13.60 27.09 11.38
N TRP A 233 13.79 27.02 10.06
CA TRP A 233 14.42 25.90 9.38
C TRP A 233 15.49 26.37 8.40
N THR A 234 16.64 25.69 8.42
CA THR A 234 17.76 25.94 7.51
C THR A 234 17.96 24.73 6.61
N LYS A 235 17.97 24.93 5.29
CA LYS A 235 18.29 23.88 4.31
C LYS A 235 19.77 23.46 4.46
N MET A 236 20.04 22.18 4.55
CA MET A 236 21.38 21.59 4.56
C MET A 236 21.79 21.23 3.14
N SER A 237 23.05 21.51 2.76
CA SER A 237 23.54 21.29 1.39
C SER A 237 24.99 20.83 1.29
N SER A 238 25.85 21.18 2.25
CA SER A 238 27.28 20.86 2.18
C SER A 238 27.52 19.34 2.21
N GLY A 239 28.09 18.80 1.13
CA GLY A 239 28.38 17.38 0.99
C GLY A 239 27.19 16.50 0.58
N LEU A 240 26.04 17.12 0.26
CA LEU A 240 24.85 16.44 -0.26
C LEU A 240 24.75 16.63 -1.79
N PRO A 241 24.00 15.75 -2.50
CA PRO A 241 23.64 15.98 -3.91
C PRO A 241 22.89 17.30 -4.10
N GLU A 242 23.12 17.98 -5.22
CA GLU A 242 22.38 19.21 -5.56
C GLU A 242 20.90 18.93 -5.86
N MET A 243 20.63 17.80 -6.52
CA MET A 243 19.28 17.31 -6.84
C MET A 243 19.08 15.93 -6.22
N MET A 244 17.92 15.70 -5.61
CA MET A 244 17.59 14.44 -4.93
C MET A 244 16.09 14.13 -4.96
N GLY A 245 15.76 12.84 -4.82
CA GLY A 245 14.42 12.26 -4.76
C GLY A 245 13.93 12.08 -3.33
N LYS A 246 13.28 10.95 -3.06
CA LYS A 246 12.86 10.62 -1.68
C LYS A 246 14.09 10.49 -0.78
N SER A 247 13.96 10.90 0.47
CA SER A 247 14.95 10.61 1.50
C SER A 247 14.34 10.29 2.86
N GLY A 248 15.08 9.50 3.64
CA GLY A 248 14.85 9.29 5.07
C GLY A 248 15.96 9.95 5.89
N ILE A 249 15.66 10.42 7.10
CA ILE A 249 16.64 11.06 7.99
C ILE A 249 16.46 10.61 9.45
N SER A 250 17.57 10.32 10.13
CA SER A 250 17.56 9.86 11.53
C SER A 250 18.74 10.43 12.31
N VAL A 251 18.46 11.15 13.40
CA VAL A 251 19.48 11.58 14.36
C VAL A 251 19.71 10.48 15.39
N SER A 252 20.97 10.20 15.72
CA SER A 252 21.30 9.17 16.69
C SER A 252 20.95 9.63 18.10
N ARG A 253 20.15 8.84 18.81
CA ARG A 253 19.90 9.05 20.25
C ARG A 253 21.16 8.82 21.08
N ALA A 254 22.06 7.94 20.62
CA ALA A 254 23.34 7.68 21.25
C ALA A 254 24.35 8.85 21.11
N ASN A 255 24.25 9.63 20.03
CA ASN A 255 25.09 10.80 19.81
C ASN A 255 24.38 11.86 18.96
N SER A 256 23.96 12.97 19.60
CA SER A 256 23.29 14.10 18.96
C SER A 256 24.07 14.78 17.83
N ASN A 257 25.40 14.58 17.74
CA ASN A 257 26.19 15.10 16.61
C ASN A 257 26.06 14.25 15.35
N ARG A 258 25.60 13.01 15.48
CA ARG A 258 25.54 12.04 14.40
C ARG A 258 24.15 11.92 13.81
N ILE A 259 24.09 12.09 12.50
CA ILE A 259 22.85 11.97 11.72
C ILE A 259 23.13 11.12 10.50
N PHE A 260 22.19 10.26 10.17
CA PHE A 260 22.19 9.48 8.94
C PHE A 260 21.05 9.92 8.04
N ALA A 261 21.28 9.87 6.74
CA ALA A 261 20.26 10.03 5.72
C ALA A 261 20.42 8.98 4.63
N VAL A 262 19.33 8.46 4.11
CA VAL A 262 19.32 7.64 2.89
C VAL A 262 18.65 8.47 1.80
N ILE A 263 19.30 8.62 0.65
CA ILE A 263 18.94 9.63 -0.35
C ILE A 263 18.87 9.02 -1.75
N GLU A 264 17.73 9.20 -2.41
CA GLU A 264 17.59 8.91 -3.83
C GLU A 264 18.26 10.03 -4.61
N ALA A 265 19.18 9.68 -5.51
CA ALA A 265 19.82 10.65 -6.39
C ALA A 265 20.36 9.95 -7.64
N GLU A 266 20.84 10.75 -8.58
CA GLU A 266 21.38 10.28 -9.85
C GLU A 266 22.62 9.39 -9.68
N GLY A 267 22.60 8.21 -10.31
CA GLY A 267 23.75 7.31 -10.41
C GLY A 267 24.36 6.96 -9.05
N GLU A 268 25.68 7.13 -8.93
CA GLU A 268 26.42 6.82 -7.69
C GLU A 268 26.20 7.83 -6.56
N LYS A 269 25.49 8.94 -6.79
CA LYS A 269 25.16 9.93 -5.74
C LYS A 269 24.03 9.45 -4.83
N GLY A 270 23.29 8.43 -5.22
CA GLY A 270 22.29 7.81 -4.35
C GLY A 270 22.94 6.92 -3.29
N GLY A 271 22.38 6.86 -2.09
CA GLY A 271 22.86 5.98 -1.02
C GLY A 271 22.74 6.57 0.37
N VAL A 272 23.60 6.12 1.28
CA VAL A 272 23.61 6.57 2.69
C VAL A 272 24.68 7.64 2.90
N TYR A 273 24.25 8.69 3.58
CA TYR A 273 25.06 9.83 3.99
C TYR A 273 25.09 9.92 5.51
N ARG A 274 26.21 10.39 6.05
CA ARG A 274 26.38 10.66 7.47
C ARG A 274 26.91 12.07 7.69
N SER A 275 26.40 12.73 8.74
CA SER A 275 26.99 13.93 9.31
C SER A 275 27.46 13.61 10.73
N ASP A 276 28.65 14.10 11.09
CA ASP A 276 29.22 14.01 12.45
C ASP A 276 29.26 15.37 13.16
N ASN A 277 28.59 16.39 12.59
CA ASN A 277 28.59 17.77 13.09
C ASN A 277 27.20 18.42 13.05
N GLN A 278 26.18 17.62 13.38
CA GLN A 278 24.78 18.03 13.46
C GLN A 278 24.22 18.61 12.15
N GLY A 279 24.65 18.09 11.00
CA GLY A 279 24.12 18.43 9.68
C GLY A 279 24.81 19.60 8.99
N LYS A 280 25.92 20.12 9.54
CA LYS A 280 26.68 21.22 8.91
C LYS A 280 27.39 20.75 7.63
N SER A 281 27.90 19.52 7.62
CA SER A 281 28.47 18.87 6.44
C SER A 281 28.18 17.37 6.44
N TRP A 282 28.08 16.80 5.26
CA TRP A 282 27.74 15.40 5.02
C TRP A 282 28.84 14.67 4.27
N THR A 283 28.92 13.36 4.44
CA THR A 283 29.78 12.45 3.69
C THR A 283 28.98 11.25 3.26
N GLN A 284 29.05 10.88 1.98
CA GLN A 284 28.46 9.64 1.49
C GLN A 284 29.27 8.45 2.03
N THR A 285 28.65 7.63 2.88
CA THR A 285 29.31 6.48 3.50
C THR A 285 29.08 5.20 2.71
N SER A 286 27.97 5.10 1.97
CA SER A 286 27.69 3.97 1.10
C SER A 286 26.93 4.40 -0.16
N LYS A 287 27.28 3.78 -1.28
CA LYS A 287 26.65 3.93 -2.60
C LYS A 287 25.99 2.63 -3.08
N ASP A 288 25.80 1.67 -2.18
CA ASP A 288 25.20 0.39 -2.53
C ASP A 288 23.76 0.58 -3.02
N ARG A 289 23.47 0.07 -4.21
CA ARG A 289 22.19 0.25 -4.89
C ARG A 289 21.04 -0.36 -4.10
N ILE A 290 21.27 -1.43 -3.34
CA ILE A 290 20.24 -2.11 -2.56
C ILE A 290 19.58 -1.19 -1.52
N LEU A 291 20.28 -0.14 -1.08
CA LEU A 291 19.79 0.83 -0.09
C LEU A 291 18.71 1.76 -0.64
N ILE A 292 18.63 1.88 -1.97
CA ILE A 292 17.80 2.86 -2.69
C ILE A 292 17.00 2.22 -3.83
N THR A 293 16.79 0.90 -3.78
CA THR A 293 15.90 0.23 -4.73
C THR A 293 14.47 0.72 -4.50
N ARG A 294 13.72 0.96 -5.58
CA ARG A 294 12.30 1.37 -5.55
C ARG A 294 12.01 2.51 -4.55
N SER A 295 12.74 3.62 -4.71
CA SER A 295 12.87 4.69 -3.74
C SER A 295 11.57 5.23 -3.15
N TRP A 296 10.54 5.47 -3.96
CA TRP A 296 9.24 5.99 -3.48
C TRP A 296 8.46 5.00 -2.60
N TYR A 297 8.83 3.71 -2.62
CA TYR A 297 8.20 2.66 -1.84
C TYR A 297 8.91 2.41 -0.51
N TYR A 298 10.24 2.51 -0.47
CA TYR A 298 11.04 2.30 0.75
C TYR A 298 11.87 3.53 1.14
N MET A 299 13.10 3.34 1.62
CA MET A 299 14.09 4.36 1.99
C MET A 299 13.83 5.00 3.36
N GLU A 300 13.53 4.14 4.33
CA GLU A 300 13.47 4.53 5.73
C GLU A 300 14.80 4.20 6.42
N ILE A 301 15.27 5.08 7.30
CA ILE A 301 16.56 4.94 7.99
C ILE A 301 16.40 5.17 9.49
N PHE A 302 17.00 4.31 10.30
CA PHE A 302 16.87 4.34 11.76
C PHE A 302 18.26 4.16 12.39
N ALA A 303 18.75 5.21 13.05
CA ALA A 303 19.94 5.10 13.90
C ALA A 303 19.62 4.26 15.14
N ASP A 304 20.56 3.44 15.58
CA ASP A 304 20.41 2.71 16.84
C ASP A 304 20.33 3.67 18.04
N THR A 305 19.58 3.26 19.06
CA THR A 305 19.30 4.10 20.23
C THR A 305 20.45 4.17 21.23
N GLN A 306 21.40 3.24 21.18
CA GLN A 306 22.50 3.11 22.15
C GLN A 306 23.89 3.04 21.51
N ASP A 307 23.99 2.68 20.23
CA ASP A 307 25.25 2.63 19.49
C ASP A 307 25.25 3.61 18.32
N GLU A 308 26.10 4.64 18.40
CA GLU A 308 26.24 5.65 17.35
C GLU A 308 26.73 5.11 15.99
N ASN A 309 27.31 3.90 15.92
CA ASN A 309 27.79 3.32 14.67
C ASN A 309 26.80 2.34 14.04
N THR A 310 25.76 1.95 14.77
CA THR A 310 24.73 1.05 14.26
C THR A 310 23.60 1.85 13.60
N VAL A 311 23.25 1.47 12.38
CA VAL A 311 22.16 2.11 11.61
C VAL A 311 21.48 1.09 10.72
N TYR A 312 20.17 1.22 10.59
CA TYR A 312 19.31 0.35 9.80
C TYR A 312 18.74 1.12 8.61
N VAL A 313 18.68 0.47 7.44
CA VAL A 313 17.94 0.95 6.28
C VAL A 313 16.87 -0.07 5.95
N LEU A 314 15.63 0.37 5.84
CA LEU A 314 14.52 -0.48 5.46
C LEU A 314 14.26 -0.34 3.95
N ASN A 315 14.33 -1.47 3.27
CA ASN A 315 14.07 -1.65 1.85
C ASN A 315 13.33 -2.99 1.66
N ALA A 316 13.31 -3.55 0.45
CA ALA A 316 12.83 -4.92 0.23
C ALA A 316 13.43 -5.90 1.27
N PRO A 317 14.76 -5.87 1.56
CA PRO A 317 15.31 -6.38 2.81
C PRO A 317 15.42 -5.30 3.89
N MET A 318 15.36 -5.71 5.16
CA MET A 318 15.91 -4.93 6.27
C MET A 318 17.44 -5.04 6.26
N LEU A 319 18.14 -3.91 6.26
CA LEU A 319 19.59 -3.84 6.18
C LEU A 319 20.17 -3.20 7.44
N LYS A 320 21.26 -3.77 7.97
CA LYS A 320 21.97 -3.27 9.16
C LYS A 320 23.43 -2.97 8.85
N SER A 321 23.90 -1.81 9.28
CA SER A 321 25.30 -1.44 9.38
C SER A 321 25.71 -1.32 10.84
N ILE A 322 26.96 -1.67 11.14
CA ILE A 322 27.60 -1.54 12.47
C ILE A 322 28.89 -0.70 12.42
N ASP A 323 29.18 -0.09 11.27
CA ASP A 323 30.44 0.62 11.00
C ASP A 323 30.21 2.10 10.61
N GLY A 324 29.10 2.64 11.10
CA GLY A 324 28.68 4.02 10.86
C GLY A 324 28.19 4.24 9.43
N GLY A 325 27.45 3.28 8.88
CA GLY A 325 26.76 3.38 7.59
C GLY A 325 27.62 3.08 6.37
N LYS A 326 28.77 2.40 6.52
CA LYS A 326 29.68 2.12 5.40
C LYS A 326 29.33 0.81 4.70
N THR A 327 29.13 -0.25 5.47
CA THR A 327 28.73 -1.57 4.97
C THR A 327 27.42 -2.02 5.58
N PHE A 328 26.57 -2.65 4.77
CA PHE A 328 25.25 -3.12 5.18
C PHE A 328 25.10 -4.61 4.92
N LYS A 329 24.42 -5.31 5.83
CA LYS A 329 24.08 -6.72 5.69
C LYS A 329 22.58 -6.92 5.92
N PRO A 330 21.93 -7.84 5.17
CA PRO A 330 20.56 -8.21 5.44
C PRO A 330 20.36 -8.75 6.86
N VAL A 331 19.25 -8.37 7.48
CA VAL A 331 18.71 -8.96 8.70
C VAL A 331 17.49 -9.80 8.29
N GLY A 332 17.43 -11.05 8.74
CA GLY A 332 16.29 -11.92 8.46
C GLY A 332 15.07 -11.43 9.23
N THR A 333 14.02 -11.03 8.52
CA THR A 333 12.68 -10.74 9.07
C THR A 333 11.68 -11.80 8.57
N PRO A 334 10.54 -11.97 9.25
CA PRO A 334 9.52 -12.96 8.84
C PRO A 334 8.93 -12.71 7.44
N HIS A 335 9.02 -11.47 6.94
CA HIS A 335 8.55 -11.06 5.62
C HIS A 335 9.45 -9.95 5.06
N GLY A 336 9.52 -9.84 3.73
CA GLY A 336 10.19 -8.75 3.02
C GLY A 336 9.43 -7.42 3.08
N ASP A 337 9.94 -6.42 2.38
CA ASP A 337 9.30 -5.11 2.19
C ASP A 337 9.09 -4.36 3.50
N ASN A 338 10.20 -3.87 4.05
CA ASN A 338 10.24 -3.33 5.40
C ASN A 338 10.04 -1.82 5.37
N HIS A 339 9.16 -1.31 6.24
CA HIS A 339 8.68 0.08 6.19
C HIS A 339 8.82 0.83 7.51
N HIS A 340 8.92 0.15 8.66
CA HIS A 340 9.13 0.86 9.92
C HIS A 340 9.91 0.02 10.93
N LEU A 341 10.65 0.71 11.80
CA LEU A 341 11.38 0.11 12.89
C LEU A 341 11.30 1.01 14.12
N TRP A 342 10.94 0.42 15.26
CA TRP A 342 11.16 1.02 16.56
C TRP A 342 12.18 0.19 17.32
N ILE A 343 13.15 0.88 17.92
CA ILE A 343 14.23 0.28 18.73
C ILE A 343 14.05 0.84 20.13
N HIS A 344 13.97 -0.03 21.13
CA HIS A 344 13.74 0.41 22.50
C HIS A 344 14.89 1.31 22.97
N PRO A 345 14.60 2.52 23.45
CA PRO A 345 15.64 3.49 23.83
C PRO A 345 16.65 2.99 24.86
N GLU A 346 16.14 2.31 25.89
CA GLU A 346 16.94 1.83 27.02
C GLU A 346 17.38 0.36 26.89
N ASN A 347 16.96 -0.35 25.82
CA ASN A 347 17.44 -1.69 25.52
C ASN A 347 17.34 -1.99 24.01
N ASN A 348 18.36 -1.66 23.22
CA ASN A 348 18.31 -1.79 21.75
C ASN A 348 18.17 -3.25 21.22
N SER A 349 18.15 -4.25 22.09
CA SER A 349 17.77 -5.63 21.73
C SER A 349 16.26 -5.82 21.59
N VAL A 350 15.44 -4.91 22.13
CA VAL A 350 13.98 -4.94 22.01
C VAL A 350 13.57 -4.06 20.84
N MET A 351 12.86 -4.64 19.87
CA MET A 351 12.52 -4.01 18.61
C MET A 351 11.13 -4.41 18.14
N ILE A 352 10.47 -3.54 17.37
CA ILE A 352 9.31 -3.93 16.54
C ILE A 352 9.52 -3.43 15.12
N ASN A 353 9.32 -4.33 14.15
CA ASN A 353 9.40 -4.05 12.73
C ASN A 353 8.00 -4.14 12.08
N SER A 354 7.74 -3.25 11.13
CA SER A 354 6.59 -3.33 10.23
C SER A 354 7.05 -3.57 8.80
N ASN A 355 6.32 -4.44 8.11
CA ASN A 355 6.58 -4.83 6.73
C ASN A 355 5.29 -5.27 6.02
N ASP A 356 5.39 -5.75 4.78
CA ASP A 356 4.21 -6.11 3.98
C ASP A 356 3.45 -7.36 4.50
N GLY A 357 4.02 -8.09 5.47
CA GLY A 357 3.38 -9.18 6.21
C GLY A 357 2.76 -8.77 7.56
N GLY A 358 2.82 -7.49 7.95
CA GLY A 358 2.31 -6.98 9.23
C GLY A 358 3.41 -6.55 10.18
N ALA A 359 3.21 -6.72 11.50
CA ALA A 359 4.22 -6.36 12.50
C ALA A 359 4.83 -7.58 13.19
N ASN A 360 6.08 -7.47 13.61
CA ASN A 360 6.79 -8.52 14.33
C ASN A 360 7.76 -7.94 15.37
N VAL A 361 7.86 -8.61 16.52
CA VAL A 361 8.63 -8.15 17.70
C VAL A 361 9.87 -9.00 17.88
N SER A 362 10.99 -8.37 18.22
CA SER A 362 12.24 -9.05 18.62
C SER A 362 12.64 -8.60 20.02
N ASN A 363 13.12 -9.55 20.82
CA ASN A 363 13.72 -9.30 22.14
C ASN A 363 15.21 -9.64 22.17
N ASN A 364 15.84 -9.82 20.99
CA ASN A 364 17.24 -10.21 20.85
C ASN A 364 17.96 -9.53 19.67
N GLY A 365 17.60 -8.27 19.40
CA GLY A 365 18.30 -7.42 18.43
C GLY A 365 18.08 -7.83 16.97
N GLY A 366 16.94 -8.47 16.68
CA GLY A 366 16.57 -8.93 15.35
C GLY A 366 17.17 -10.28 14.93
N MET A 367 17.70 -11.07 15.88
CA MET A 367 18.13 -12.45 15.59
C MET A 367 16.95 -13.40 15.40
N SER A 368 15.83 -13.14 16.08
CA SER A 368 14.54 -13.81 15.86
C SER A 368 13.38 -12.85 16.10
N TRP A 369 12.22 -13.18 15.53
CA TRP A 369 11.02 -12.34 15.53
C TRP A 369 9.77 -13.14 15.86
N SER A 370 8.75 -12.49 16.43
CA SER A 370 7.41 -13.06 16.61
C SER A 370 6.76 -13.40 15.25
N THR A 371 5.78 -14.30 15.26
CA THR A 371 5.06 -14.69 14.04
C THR A 371 4.17 -13.57 13.50
N GLN A 372 3.92 -13.60 12.19
CA GLN A 372 2.91 -12.80 11.50
C GLN A 372 1.68 -13.63 11.08
N SER A 373 1.71 -14.94 11.32
CA SER A 373 0.61 -15.88 11.07
C SER A 373 -0.43 -15.90 12.19
N ASN A 374 -0.69 -14.74 12.80
CA ASN A 374 -1.71 -14.52 13.83
C ASN A 374 -2.46 -13.17 13.67
N GLN A 375 -2.28 -12.47 12.54
CA GLN A 375 -2.82 -11.12 12.32
C GLN A 375 -3.85 -11.16 11.18
N PRO A 376 -5.15 -10.96 11.44
CA PRO A 376 -6.16 -11.01 10.39
C PRO A 376 -6.32 -9.64 9.70
N THR A 377 -5.24 -9.20 9.05
CA THR A 377 -5.12 -7.88 8.39
C THR A 377 -4.88 -7.99 6.88
N ALA A 378 -5.27 -9.12 6.28
CA ALA A 378 -5.06 -9.41 4.87
C ALA A 378 -5.65 -8.33 3.94
N GLN A 379 -4.88 -7.94 2.93
CA GLN A 379 -5.31 -7.03 1.86
C GLN A 379 -5.67 -7.81 0.61
N PHE A 380 -6.95 -7.92 0.32
CA PHE A 380 -7.45 -8.61 -0.87
C PHE A 380 -7.70 -7.65 -2.03
N TYR A 381 -7.23 -8.00 -3.22
CA TYR A 381 -7.52 -7.25 -4.45
C TYR A 381 -8.95 -7.47 -4.94
N ARG A 382 -9.39 -8.73 -4.95
CA ARG A 382 -10.71 -9.21 -5.36
C ARG A 382 -11.09 -10.41 -4.50
N VAL A 383 -12.39 -10.59 -4.28
CA VAL A 383 -12.91 -11.77 -3.58
C VAL A 383 -14.06 -12.39 -4.37
N ILE A 384 -14.10 -13.72 -4.44
CA ILE A 384 -15.21 -14.51 -4.97
C ILE A 384 -15.48 -15.71 -4.05
N ALA A 385 -16.65 -16.33 -4.17
CA ALA A 385 -17.02 -17.49 -3.37
C ALA A 385 -17.55 -18.63 -4.24
N ASP A 386 -17.39 -19.86 -3.77
CA ASP A 386 -18.07 -21.02 -4.37
C ASP A 386 -19.51 -21.16 -3.83
N ARG A 387 -20.24 -22.17 -4.33
CA ARG A 387 -21.59 -22.53 -3.89
C ARG A 387 -21.62 -23.81 -3.06
N LYS A 388 -20.49 -24.23 -2.47
CA LYS A 388 -20.45 -25.37 -1.54
C LYS A 388 -21.10 -25.00 -0.20
N MET A 389 -21.30 -26.00 0.65
CA MET A 389 -21.73 -25.78 2.04
C MET A 389 -20.93 -26.67 3.01
N PRO A 390 -20.05 -26.09 3.86
CA PRO A 390 -19.69 -24.67 3.91
C PRO A 390 -19.02 -24.20 2.61
N TYR A 391 -19.30 -22.97 2.19
CA TYR A 391 -18.67 -22.37 1.01
C TYR A 391 -17.25 -21.91 1.35
N TYR A 392 -16.38 -21.80 0.34
CA TYR A 392 -15.07 -21.17 0.45
C TYR A 392 -15.10 -19.75 -0.14
N VAL A 393 -14.27 -18.87 0.43
CA VAL A 393 -13.99 -17.52 -0.09
C VAL A 393 -12.56 -17.50 -0.63
N TYR A 394 -12.40 -16.93 -1.82
CA TYR A 394 -11.15 -16.94 -2.58
C TYR A 394 -10.68 -15.53 -2.90
N GLY A 395 -9.38 -15.28 -2.87
CA GLY A 395 -8.81 -14.01 -3.33
C GLY A 395 -7.28 -13.96 -3.29
N GLY A 396 -6.68 -13.09 -4.10
CA GLY A 396 -5.25 -12.76 -4.01
C GLY A 396 -4.96 -11.87 -2.80
N GLN A 397 -4.11 -12.33 -1.88
CA GLN A 397 -3.62 -11.53 -0.76
C GLN A 397 -2.31 -10.85 -1.13
N GLN A 398 -2.23 -9.53 -0.96
CA GLN A 398 -1.05 -8.74 -1.28
C GLN A 398 0.25 -9.25 -0.61
N ASP A 399 1.35 -9.25 -1.38
CA ASP A 399 2.68 -9.83 -1.10
C ASP A 399 2.69 -11.26 -0.54
N ASN A 400 1.60 -11.99 -0.73
CA ASN A 400 1.42 -13.35 -0.26
C ASN A 400 0.85 -14.25 -1.36
N SER A 401 0.54 -15.51 -1.02
CA SER A 401 -0.24 -16.37 -1.92
C SER A 401 -1.69 -15.89 -2.03
N SER A 402 -2.38 -16.31 -3.09
CA SER A 402 -3.84 -16.32 -3.06
C SER A 402 -4.35 -17.28 -1.99
N VAL A 403 -5.55 -17.05 -1.50
CA VAL A 403 -6.16 -17.73 -0.35
C VAL A 403 -7.47 -18.33 -0.80
N ALA A 404 -7.73 -19.56 -0.38
CA ALA A 404 -9.05 -20.17 -0.34
C ALA A 404 -9.35 -20.52 1.12
N ILE A 405 -10.35 -19.88 1.74
CA ILE A 405 -10.69 -20.04 3.15
C ILE A 405 -12.14 -20.47 3.36
N ALA A 406 -12.35 -21.45 4.23
CA ALA A 406 -13.69 -21.92 4.56
C ALA A 406 -14.51 -20.82 5.25
N SER A 407 -15.79 -20.71 4.90
CA SER A 407 -16.72 -19.78 5.55
C SER A 407 -17.01 -20.14 7.00
N ARG A 408 -16.95 -21.42 7.37
CA ARG A 408 -17.09 -21.93 8.74
C ARG A 408 -16.43 -23.30 8.86
N THR A 409 -16.19 -23.70 10.10
CA THR A 409 -15.69 -25.02 10.49
C THR A 409 -16.58 -25.58 11.62
N ASP A 410 -16.51 -26.89 11.84
CA ASP A 410 -17.21 -27.57 12.95
C ASP A 410 -16.38 -27.55 14.26
N ASP A 411 -15.16 -27.02 14.19
CA ASP A 411 -14.27 -26.80 15.34
C ASP A 411 -14.58 -25.48 16.09
N GLY A 412 -13.79 -25.17 17.13
CA GLY A 412 -13.97 -23.98 17.97
C GLY A 412 -13.79 -22.63 17.26
N GLY A 413 -13.27 -22.63 16.02
CA GLY A 413 -13.07 -21.44 15.21
C GLY A 413 -12.24 -21.76 13.96
N ILE A 414 -12.32 -20.89 12.95
CA ILE A 414 -11.50 -21.02 11.74
C ILE A 414 -10.04 -20.79 12.11
N ASP A 415 -9.15 -21.67 11.68
CA ASP A 415 -7.70 -21.52 11.86
C ASP A 415 -6.91 -21.83 10.56
N HIS A 416 -5.59 -21.91 10.67
CA HIS A 416 -4.68 -22.19 9.56
C HIS A 416 -5.02 -23.44 8.72
N LYS A 417 -5.65 -24.47 9.30
CA LYS A 417 -6.00 -25.71 8.60
C LYS A 417 -7.24 -25.56 7.70
N ASP A 418 -8.03 -24.52 7.94
CA ASP A 418 -9.29 -24.26 7.24
C ASP A 418 -9.10 -23.37 6.00
N TRP A 419 -7.85 -23.06 5.65
CA TRP A 419 -7.49 -22.39 4.40
C TRP A 419 -6.28 -23.03 3.72
N TYR A 420 -6.16 -22.80 2.41
CA TYR A 420 -5.01 -23.23 1.61
C TYR A 420 -4.68 -22.19 0.54
N SER A 421 -3.45 -22.24 0.01
CA SER A 421 -3.04 -21.38 -1.10
C SER A 421 -3.75 -21.75 -2.39
N GLY A 422 -4.41 -20.77 -3.04
CA GLY A 422 -5.13 -20.96 -4.30
C GLY A 422 -4.24 -20.84 -5.54
N PRO A 423 -4.84 -20.65 -6.74
CA PRO A 423 -4.08 -20.37 -7.96
C PRO A 423 -3.57 -18.92 -8.00
N GLY A 424 -2.54 -18.69 -8.80
CA GLY A 424 -1.98 -17.37 -9.06
C GLY A 424 -1.02 -16.90 -7.97
N CYS A 425 -0.92 -15.59 -7.79
CA CYS A 425 -0.07 -14.98 -6.77
C CYS A 425 -0.83 -13.93 -5.95
N GLU A 426 -0.11 -12.98 -5.36
CA GLU A 426 -0.65 -11.92 -4.52
C GLU A 426 -1.76 -11.09 -5.17
N SER A 427 -1.71 -10.86 -6.49
CA SER A 427 -2.68 -10.05 -7.22
C SER A 427 -3.72 -10.89 -7.95
N ALA A 428 -3.93 -12.14 -7.52
CA ALA A 428 -4.82 -13.07 -8.20
C ALA A 428 -6.24 -12.52 -8.34
N PHE A 429 -6.64 -12.36 -9.60
CA PHE A 429 -8.03 -12.43 -10.02
C PHE A 429 -8.35 -13.91 -10.20
N VAL A 430 -9.16 -14.46 -9.30
CA VAL A 430 -9.47 -15.89 -9.26
C VAL A 430 -10.75 -16.15 -10.06
N ALA A 431 -10.80 -17.27 -10.79
CA ALA A 431 -12.00 -17.73 -11.48
C ALA A 431 -12.09 -19.26 -11.46
N PHE A 432 -13.31 -19.79 -11.40
CA PHE A 432 -13.59 -21.23 -11.37
C PHE A 432 -15.07 -21.51 -11.64
N ASP A 433 -15.42 -22.78 -11.82
CA ASP A 433 -16.80 -23.25 -11.74
C ASP A 433 -17.27 -23.21 -10.28
N PRO A 434 -18.25 -22.35 -9.91
CA PRO A 434 -18.65 -22.20 -8.52
C PRO A 434 -19.36 -23.42 -7.93
N ASP A 435 -19.87 -24.34 -8.76
CA ASP A 435 -20.46 -25.60 -8.29
C ASP A 435 -19.41 -26.71 -8.16
N ASN A 436 -18.33 -26.64 -8.95
CA ASN A 436 -17.24 -27.60 -8.94
C ASN A 436 -15.85 -26.93 -8.97
N PRO A 437 -15.41 -26.32 -7.86
CA PRO A 437 -14.12 -25.65 -7.74
C PRO A 437 -12.94 -26.65 -7.60
N GLU A 438 -12.86 -27.63 -8.48
CA GLU A 438 -11.72 -28.56 -8.58
C GLU A 438 -10.57 -27.94 -9.39
N ILE A 439 -10.93 -27.27 -10.49
CA ILE A 439 -10.00 -26.56 -11.35
C ILE A 439 -10.19 -25.07 -11.11
N LEU A 440 -9.16 -24.44 -10.57
CA LEU A 440 -9.14 -23.01 -10.31
C LEU A 440 -8.18 -22.33 -11.30
N TYR A 441 -8.49 -21.10 -11.66
CA TYR A 441 -7.63 -20.23 -12.45
C TYR A 441 -7.29 -19.00 -11.63
N GLY A 442 -6.06 -18.53 -11.72
CA GLY A 442 -5.59 -17.41 -10.93
C GLY A 442 -4.56 -16.60 -11.69
N GLY A 443 -4.81 -15.29 -11.73
CA GLY A 443 -3.86 -14.32 -12.27
C GLY A 443 -2.70 -14.03 -11.32
N CYS A 444 -1.72 -13.33 -11.85
CA CYS A 444 -0.67 -12.63 -11.12
C CYS A 444 -0.35 -11.35 -11.91
N TYR A 445 0.46 -10.45 -11.33
CA TYR A 445 0.83 -9.21 -11.99
C TYR A 445 1.46 -9.48 -13.37
N GLN A 446 1.45 -8.47 -14.24
CA GLN A 446 1.94 -8.59 -15.63
C GLN A 446 1.20 -9.64 -16.48
N GLY A 447 -0.06 -9.95 -16.15
CA GLY A 447 -0.89 -10.90 -16.90
C GLY A 447 -0.39 -12.34 -16.81
N ILE A 448 0.42 -12.65 -15.79
CA ILE A 448 0.78 -14.04 -15.50
C ILE A 448 -0.51 -14.78 -15.12
N LEU A 449 -0.65 -16.01 -15.63
CA LEU A 449 -1.86 -16.79 -15.46
C LEU A 449 -1.52 -18.26 -15.30
N GLU A 450 -2.17 -18.90 -14.34
CA GLU A 450 -2.04 -20.32 -14.12
C GLU A 450 -3.38 -21.01 -13.84
N ARG A 451 -3.36 -22.32 -14.01
CA ARG A 451 -4.42 -23.24 -13.64
C ARG A 451 -3.94 -24.15 -12.52
N PHE A 452 -4.74 -24.28 -11.47
CA PHE A 452 -4.51 -25.14 -10.32
C PHE A 452 -5.55 -26.26 -10.26
N ASN A 453 -5.11 -27.49 -9.99
CA ASN A 453 -6.01 -28.59 -9.63
C ASN A 453 -5.93 -28.80 -8.11
N VAL A 454 -7.06 -28.62 -7.43
CA VAL A 454 -7.15 -28.68 -5.95
C VAL A 454 -6.85 -30.09 -5.42
N ILE A 455 -7.28 -31.14 -6.12
CA ILE A 455 -7.13 -32.54 -5.66
C ILE A 455 -5.68 -33.00 -5.74
N SER A 456 -5.01 -32.72 -6.87
CA SER A 456 -3.60 -33.11 -7.06
C SER A 456 -2.60 -32.07 -6.55
N SER A 457 -3.07 -30.87 -6.18
CA SER A 457 -2.22 -29.72 -5.81
C SER A 457 -1.18 -29.37 -6.88
N THR A 458 -1.56 -29.48 -8.15
CA THR A 458 -0.65 -29.21 -9.29
C THR A 458 -1.00 -27.90 -9.99
N HIS A 459 0.03 -27.10 -10.29
CA HIS A 459 -0.06 -25.86 -11.03
C HIS A 459 0.39 -26.06 -12.49
N LYS A 460 -0.21 -25.32 -13.41
CA LYS A 460 0.22 -25.23 -14.81
C LYS A 460 0.09 -23.80 -15.29
N GLU A 461 1.20 -23.21 -15.73
CA GLU A 461 1.19 -21.93 -16.43
C GLU A 461 0.40 -22.03 -17.73
N ILE A 462 -0.48 -21.06 -17.96
CA ILE A 462 -1.39 -21.01 -19.11
C ILE A 462 -1.44 -19.62 -19.74
N LYS A 463 -0.41 -18.79 -19.53
CA LYS A 463 -0.34 -17.46 -20.15
C LYS A 463 -0.26 -17.57 -21.68
N GLU A 464 -1.04 -16.74 -22.38
CA GLU A 464 -1.15 -16.69 -23.84
C GLU A 464 0.17 -16.32 -24.55
N TYR A 465 0.95 -15.42 -23.94
CA TYR A 465 2.26 -15.02 -24.44
C TYR A 465 3.23 -14.85 -23.28
N PRO A 466 4.07 -15.87 -22.98
CA PRO A 466 5.04 -15.79 -21.91
C PRO A 466 6.17 -14.83 -22.29
N GLU A 467 6.31 -13.74 -21.54
CA GLU A 467 7.41 -12.80 -21.64
C GLU A 467 7.79 -12.26 -20.25
N LEU A 468 9.08 -11.95 -20.07
CA LEU A 468 9.57 -11.26 -18.86
C LEU A 468 9.29 -9.76 -18.98
N GLY A 469 8.38 -9.25 -18.15
CA GLY A 469 7.99 -7.83 -18.14
C GLY A 469 8.69 -6.98 -17.06
N LEU A 470 9.22 -7.58 -15.99
CA LEU A 470 9.88 -6.84 -14.91
C LEU A 470 11.09 -6.04 -15.42
N GLY A 471 11.16 -4.78 -15.01
CA GLY A 471 12.22 -3.84 -15.42
C GLY A 471 12.13 -3.36 -16.86
N LYS A 472 11.04 -3.67 -17.58
CA LYS A 472 10.77 -3.20 -18.95
C LYS A 472 9.60 -2.23 -18.99
N TYR A 473 9.43 -1.58 -20.14
CA TYR A 473 8.40 -0.56 -20.35
C TYR A 473 7.25 -1.09 -21.20
N PRO A 474 6.01 -0.59 -21.00
CA PRO A 474 4.83 -1.00 -21.77
C PRO A 474 4.98 -0.92 -23.29
N SER A 475 5.81 -0.01 -23.81
CA SER A 475 6.09 0.15 -25.24
C SER A 475 6.79 -1.05 -25.88
N THR A 476 7.40 -1.91 -25.05
CA THR A 476 8.11 -3.12 -25.49
C THR A 476 7.26 -4.39 -25.40
N PHE A 477 6.10 -4.33 -24.74
CA PHE A 477 5.25 -5.50 -24.53
C PHE A 477 4.41 -5.80 -25.76
N LYS A 478 4.18 -7.09 -26.02
CA LYS A 478 3.20 -7.49 -27.04
C LYS A 478 1.78 -7.18 -26.58
N TYR A 479 1.51 -7.44 -25.30
CA TYR A 479 0.24 -7.15 -24.64
C TYR A 479 0.51 -6.45 -23.31
N ARG A 480 -0.25 -5.41 -23.00
CA ARG A 480 -0.12 -4.65 -21.76
C ARG A 480 -1.13 -5.15 -20.74
N TYR A 481 -0.68 -5.42 -19.53
CA TYR A 481 -1.53 -5.95 -18.47
C TYR A 481 -1.53 -5.04 -17.25
N ASN A 482 -2.71 -4.89 -16.65
CA ASN A 482 -2.85 -4.27 -15.34
C ASN A 482 -2.18 -5.14 -14.26
N TRP A 483 -1.90 -4.55 -13.09
CA TRP A 483 -1.42 -5.30 -11.92
C TRP A 483 -2.39 -6.41 -11.48
N ASN A 484 -3.69 -6.14 -11.59
CA ASN A 484 -4.78 -7.08 -11.31
C ASN A 484 -5.61 -7.31 -12.59
N ALA A 485 -4.97 -7.90 -13.61
CA ALA A 485 -5.60 -8.19 -14.89
C ALA A 485 -6.82 -9.12 -14.75
N PRO A 486 -7.96 -8.82 -15.39
CA PRO A 486 -9.22 -9.52 -15.14
C PRO A 486 -9.25 -10.92 -15.77
N LEU A 487 -9.92 -11.84 -15.07
CA LEU A 487 -10.06 -13.25 -15.44
C LEU A 487 -11.46 -13.73 -15.05
N LEU A 488 -12.13 -14.48 -15.93
CA LEU A 488 -13.41 -15.11 -15.61
C LEU A 488 -13.64 -16.41 -16.39
N VAL A 489 -14.50 -17.26 -15.83
CA VAL A 489 -15.05 -18.46 -16.49
C VAL A 489 -16.41 -18.09 -17.11
N ASP A 490 -16.71 -18.58 -18.30
CA ASP A 490 -18.00 -18.35 -18.95
C ASP A 490 -19.14 -18.98 -18.11
N PRO A 491 -20.24 -18.25 -17.84
CA PRO A 491 -21.31 -18.75 -16.98
C PRO A 491 -22.15 -19.87 -17.62
N PHE A 492 -22.01 -20.13 -18.92
CA PHE A 492 -22.74 -21.18 -19.66
C PHE A 492 -21.85 -22.37 -20.06
N ASP A 493 -20.54 -22.19 -20.15
CA ASP A 493 -19.57 -23.24 -20.48
C ASP A 493 -18.28 -23.09 -19.67
N VAL A 494 -18.15 -23.89 -18.62
CA VAL A 494 -17.00 -23.85 -17.69
C VAL A 494 -15.66 -24.30 -18.31
N SER A 495 -15.66 -24.79 -19.55
CA SER A 495 -14.42 -25.03 -20.32
C SER A 495 -13.86 -23.76 -20.95
N VAL A 496 -14.68 -22.71 -21.05
CA VAL A 496 -14.34 -21.42 -21.64
C VAL A 496 -13.89 -20.45 -20.55
N ILE A 497 -12.70 -19.88 -20.76
CA ILE A 497 -12.15 -18.83 -19.89
C ILE A 497 -11.76 -17.61 -20.71
N TYR A 498 -11.90 -16.44 -20.08
CA TYR A 498 -11.52 -15.16 -20.65
C TYR A 498 -10.51 -14.46 -19.76
N HIS A 499 -9.48 -13.89 -20.37
CA HIS A 499 -8.48 -13.05 -19.72
C HIS A 499 -8.33 -11.74 -20.50
N ALA A 500 -7.83 -10.68 -19.88
CA ALA A 500 -7.65 -9.41 -20.58
C ALA A 500 -6.38 -8.66 -20.20
N GLY A 501 -5.72 -8.13 -21.23
CA GLY A 501 -4.68 -7.10 -21.14
C GLY A 501 -5.22 -5.81 -21.73
N ASN A 502 -4.58 -5.26 -22.77
CA ASN A 502 -5.18 -4.22 -23.61
C ASN A 502 -6.20 -4.80 -24.62
N VAL A 503 -6.16 -6.11 -24.84
CA VAL A 503 -7.11 -6.90 -25.64
C VAL A 503 -7.77 -7.99 -24.79
N VAL A 504 -8.85 -8.59 -25.29
CA VAL A 504 -9.54 -9.72 -24.66
C VAL A 504 -9.10 -11.03 -25.32
N PHE A 505 -8.73 -12.00 -24.48
CA PHE A 505 -8.36 -13.35 -24.87
C PHE A 505 -9.47 -14.33 -24.48
N LYS A 506 -9.67 -15.34 -25.33
CA LYS A 506 -10.57 -16.47 -25.08
C LYS A 506 -9.81 -17.78 -25.22
N SER A 507 -9.99 -18.68 -24.27
CA SER A 507 -9.62 -20.09 -24.39
C SER A 507 -10.87 -20.96 -24.29
N THR A 508 -10.93 -22.03 -25.07
CA THR A 508 -12.01 -23.05 -25.04
C THR A 508 -11.49 -24.42 -24.60
N ASP A 509 -10.26 -24.48 -24.08
CA ASP A 509 -9.55 -25.71 -23.74
C ASP A 509 -8.84 -25.60 -22.38
N LYS A 510 -9.43 -24.79 -21.48
CA LYS A 510 -8.94 -24.57 -20.11
C LYS A 510 -7.54 -23.95 -20.05
N GLY A 511 -7.26 -23.00 -20.94
CA GLY A 511 -6.01 -22.22 -21.00
C GLY A 511 -4.86 -22.89 -21.77
N GLN A 512 -5.11 -23.97 -22.52
CA GLN A 512 -4.04 -24.62 -23.29
C GLN A 512 -3.71 -23.84 -24.56
N SER A 513 -4.71 -23.18 -25.16
CA SER A 513 -4.55 -22.26 -26.27
C SER A 513 -5.47 -21.04 -26.12
N TRP A 514 -5.07 -19.93 -26.73
CA TRP A 514 -5.76 -18.65 -26.63
C TRP A 514 -5.97 -18.01 -28.00
N THR A 515 -7.14 -17.39 -28.16
CA THR A 515 -7.48 -16.56 -29.32
C THR A 515 -7.73 -15.14 -28.86
N VAL A 516 -7.16 -14.15 -29.56
CA VAL A 516 -7.51 -12.74 -29.37
C VAL A 516 -8.87 -12.50 -30.00
N ILE A 517 -9.84 -12.03 -29.22
CA ILE A 517 -11.22 -11.79 -29.64
C ILE A 517 -11.60 -10.32 -29.56
N SER A 518 -10.65 -9.40 -29.57
CA SER A 518 -10.92 -7.96 -29.63
C SER A 518 -9.76 -7.21 -30.30
N PRO A 519 -10.00 -6.00 -30.83
CA PRO A 519 -8.92 -5.03 -31.01
C PRO A 519 -8.39 -4.55 -29.65
N ASP A 520 -7.43 -3.63 -29.66
CA ASP A 520 -7.09 -2.86 -28.46
C ASP A 520 -8.34 -2.06 -28.01
N LEU A 521 -8.80 -2.30 -26.78
CA LEU A 521 -10.01 -1.68 -26.21
C LEU A 521 -9.67 -0.51 -25.28
N THR A 522 -8.45 0.02 -25.40
CA THR A 522 -7.93 1.14 -24.59
C THR A 522 -7.69 2.35 -25.50
N ARG A 523 -7.25 3.47 -24.93
CA ARG A 523 -6.85 4.66 -25.69
C ARG A 523 -5.50 4.51 -26.39
N ASP A 524 -4.68 3.54 -25.97
CA ASP A 524 -3.37 3.23 -26.55
C ASP A 524 -2.44 4.48 -26.69
N GLU A 525 -2.41 5.31 -25.65
CA GLU A 525 -1.64 6.57 -25.59
C GLU A 525 -0.14 6.27 -25.44
N LYS A 526 0.58 6.23 -26.57
CA LYS A 526 1.98 5.79 -26.64
C LYS A 526 2.95 6.58 -25.77
N ASP A 527 2.67 7.85 -25.51
CA ASP A 527 3.46 8.70 -24.62
C ASP A 527 3.44 8.24 -23.15
N LYS A 528 2.43 7.44 -22.77
CA LYS A 528 2.27 6.86 -21.42
C LYS A 528 2.85 5.45 -21.27
N HIS A 529 3.55 4.94 -22.28
CA HIS A 529 4.08 3.57 -22.33
C HIS A 529 5.60 3.48 -22.10
N ASN A 530 6.21 4.57 -21.63
CA ASN A 530 7.67 4.68 -21.43
C ASN A 530 8.06 4.41 -19.96
N GLU A 531 9.12 5.05 -19.46
CA GLU A 531 9.59 4.87 -18.08
C GLU A 531 8.50 5.19 -17.04
N GLY A 532 8.25 4.22 -16.16
CA GLY A 532 7.29 4.33 -15.07
C GLY A 532 7.77 5.15 -13.88
N GLY A 533 9.05 5.49 -13.81
CA GLY A 533 9.62 6.31 -12.76
C GLY A 533 10.73 7.24 -13.24
N GLY A 534 10.91 8.37 -12.57
CA GLY A 534 12.03 9.28 -12.79
C GLY A 534 12.03 10.45 -11.80
N PRO A 535 13.03 11.35 -11.87
CA PRO A 535 14.13 11.37 -12.84
C PRO A 535 15.28 10.41 -12.50
N PHE A 536 15.38 9.91 -11.26
CA PHE A 536 16.56 9.14 -10.82
C PHE A 536 16.37 7.63 -10.88
N THR A 537 15.24 7.13 -10.41
CA THR A 537 14.94 5.69 -10.38
C THR A 537 13.67 5.37 -11.15
N ASN A 538 13.72 4.28 -11.91
CA ASN A 538 12.58 3.81 -12.70
C ASN A 538 11.68 2.86 -11.88
N GLU A 539 10.36 2.99 -12.03
CA GLU A 539 9.39 1.97 -11.63
C GLU A 539 9.22 0.99 -12.80
N GLY A 540 9.47 -0.29 -12.53
CA GLY A 540 9.40 -1.37 -13.53
C GLY A 540 8.73 -2.63 -12.98
N ALA A 541 7.86 -2.47 -11.98
CA ALA A 541 7.18 -3.60 -11.34
C ALA A 541 5.91 -4.00 -12.11
N GLY A 542 5.32 -3.08 -12.87
CA GLY A 542 4.07 -3.26 -13.61
C GLY A 542 2.86 -2.55 -13.02
N GLY A 543 3.00 -1.84 -11.89
CA GLY A 543 1.93 -1.04 -11.28
C GLY A 543 1.70 0.30 -11.98
N GLU A 544 2.65 0.68 -12.83
CA GLU A 544 2.69 1.80 -13.76
C GLU A 544 2.11 1.46 -15.14
N ASN A 545 1.82 0.18 -15.43
CA ASN A 545 1.27 -0.20 -16.72
C ASN A 545 -0.12 0.44 -16.89
N TYR A 546 -0.28 1.20 -17.97
CA TYR A 546 -1.47 1.98 -18.28
C TYR A 546 -1.99 1.69 -19.69
N ASN A 547 -3.21 2.12 -20.00
CA ASN A 547 -3.97 1.70 -21.17
C ASN A 547 -4.09 0.18 -21.20
N THR A 548 -4.72 -0.35 -20.16
CA THR A 548 -5.00 -1.77 -19.91
C THR A 548 -6.46 -1.98 -19.49
N LEU A 549 -7.00 -3.17 -19.74
CA LEU A 549 -8.30 -3.56 -19.21
C LEU A 549 -8.15 -3.96 -17.74
N MET A 550 -9.00 -3.39 -16.89
CA MET A 550 -9.03 -3.63 -15.44
C MET A 550 -10.29 -4.41 -15.01
N SER A 551 -11.33 -4.39 -15.84
CA SER A 551 -12.58 -5.11 -15.60
C SER A 551 -13.00 -5.90 -16.83
N LEU A 552 -13.45 -7.13 -16.62
CA LEU A 552 -14.09 -7.97 -17.62
C LEU A 552 -15.23 -8.71 -16.94
N THR A 553 -16.42 -8.72 -17.53
CA THR A 553 -17.56 -9.50 -17.01
C THR A 553 -18.37 -10.08 -18.15
N ALA A 554 -18.87 -11.30 -17.98
CA ALA A 554 -19.76 -11.96 -18.92
C ALA A 554 -21.21 -11.93 -18.40
N SER A 555 -22.17 -11.73 -19.29
CA SER A 555 -23.59 -11.74 -18.92
C SER A 555 -24.03 -13.14 -18.52
N SER A 556 -24.77 -13.25 -17.42
CA SER A 556 -25.49 -14.47 -17.05
C SER A 556 -26.82 -14.65 -17.79
N HIS A 557 -27.27 -13.65 -18.56
CA HIS A 557 -28.53 -13.71 -19.32
C HIS A 557 -28.37 -14.30 -20.72
N GLN A 558 -27.21 -14.10 -21.34
CA GLN A 558 -26.97 -14.53 -22.71
C GLN A 558 -25.49 -14.80 -22.94
N GLN A 559 -25.18 -16.02 -23.39
CA GLN A 559 -23.81 -16.42 -23.72
C GLN A 559 -23.23 -15.53 -24.83
N GLY A 560 -21.94 -15.18 -24.70
CA GLY A 560 -21.24 -14.34 -25.66
C GLY A 560 -21.46 -12.83 -25.51
N VAL A 561 -22.26 -12.39 -24.54
CA VAL A 561 -22.35 -10.98 -24.14
C VAL A 561 -21.28 -10.68 -23.09
N ILE A 562 -20.30 -9.84 -23.42
CA ILE A 562 -19.14 -9.54 -22.55
C ILE A 562 -18.91 -8.03 -22.49
N TRP A 563 -18.66 -7.53 -21.29
CA TRP A 563 -18.31 -6.14 -21.02
C TRP A 563 -16.84 -6.05 -20.62
N ALA A 564 -16.15 -5.03 -21.13
CA ALA A 564 -14.77 -4.72 -20.80
C ALA A 564 -14.64 -3.26 -20.36
N GLY A 565 -13.83 -3.01 -19.32
CA GLY A 565 -13.57 -1.69 -18.77
C GLY A 565 -12.06 -1.44 -18.62
N SER A 566 -11.60 -0.28 -19.08
CA SER A 566 -10.17 0.09 -19.05
C SER A 566 -9.80 1.00 -17.88
N ASP A 567 -8.51 1.05 -17.58
CA ASP A 567 -7.90 2.02 -16.64
C ASP A 567 -7.87 3.45 -17.18
N ASP A 568 -8.23 3.66 -18.46
CA ASP A 568 -8.29 4.94 -19.14
C ASP A 568 -9.73 5.41 -19.50
N GLY A 569 -10.73 4.78 -18.87
CA GLY A 569 -12.12 5.26 -18.85
C GLY A 569 -12.98 4.86 -20.03
N LEU A 570 -12.60 3.81 -20.77
CA LEU A 570 -13.40 3.22 -21.83
C LEU A 570 -14.18 2.01 -21.33
N VAL A 571 -15.42 1.90 -21.80
CA VAL A 571 -16.29 0.73 -21.60
C VAL A 571 -16.71 0.20 -22.96
N HIS A 572 -16.49 -1.10 -23.18
CA HIS A 572 -16.80 -1.78 -24.42
C HIS A 572 -17.74 -2.97 -24.17
N LEU A 573 -18.65 -3.21 -25.11
CA LEU A 573 -19.61 -4.30 -25.10
C LEU A 573 -19.51 -5.11 -26.39
N THR A 574 -19.41 -6.43 -26.28
CA THR A 574 -19.69 -7.37 -27.37
C THR A 574 -20.97 -8.15 -27.05
N GLN A 575 -21.74 -8.47 -28.08
CA GLN A 575 -22.95 -9.31 -27.97
C GLN A 575 -22.89 -10.55 -28.88
N ASP A 576 -21.75 -10.78 -29.53
CA ASP A 576 -21.55 -11.83 -30.53
C ASP A 576 -20.32 -12.70 -30.25
N GLY A 577 -19.91 -12.76 -28.98
CA GLY A 577 -18.77 -13.57 -28.52
C GLY A 577 -17.41 -12.98 -28.87
N GLY A 578 -17.32 -11.66 -29.07
CA GLY A 578 -16.09 -10.93 -29.37
C GLY A 578 -15.83 -10.72 -30.87
N LYS A 579 -16.78 -11.01 -31.77
CA LYS A 579 -16.58 -10.72 -33.19
C LYS A 579 -16.64 -9.22 -33.45
N THR A 580 -17.52 -8.50 -32.75
CA THR A 580 -17.63 -7.05 -32.77
C THR A 580 -17.69 -6.47 -31.37
N TRP A 581 -17.07 -5.30 -31.18
CA TRP A 581 -17.06 -4.56 -29.92
C TRP A 581 -17.54 -3.13 -30.14
N LYS A 582 -18.50 -2.71 -29.34
CA LYS A 582 -19.06 -1.36 -29.35
C LYS A 582 -18.56 -0.59 -28.14
N ASN A 583 -18.02 0.61 -28.35
CA ASN A 583 -17.76 1.54 -27.25
C ASN A 583 -19.10 2.07 -26.72
N VAL A 584 -19.36 1.83 -25.44
CA VAL A 584 -20.58 2.20 -24.71
C VAL A 584 -20.27 3.05 -23.49
N SER A 585 -19.11 3.72 -23.48
CA SER A 585 -18.64 4.53 -22.36
C SER A 585 -19.68 5.59 -21.95
N PRO A 586 -20.11 5.61 -20.69
CA PRO A 586 -20.94 6.68 -20.16
C PRO A 586 -20.28 8.06 -20.32
N LYS A 587 -21.10 9.10 -20.51
CA LYS A 587 -20.61 10.48 -20.56
C LYS A 587 -20.11 10.91 -19.19
N GLY A 588 -19.00 11.66 -19.15
CA GLY A 588 -18.47 12.26 -17.92
C GLY A 588 -17.53 11.38 -17.08
N ILE A 589 -17.29 10.12 -17.47
CA ILE A 589 -16.37 9.22 -16.76
C ILE A 589 -15.08 8.92 -17.54
N SER A 590 -14.83 9.63 -18.65
CA SER A 590 -13.80 9.30 -19.63
C SER A 590 -12.36 9.34 -19.08
N ASN A 591 -12.16 9.94 -17.91
CA ASN A 591 -10.86 10.04 -17.24
C ASN A 591 -10.84 9.22 -15.94
N TYR A 592 -11.80 8.32 -15.71
CA TYR A 592 -11.83 7.49 -14.51
C TYR A 592 -11.45 6.06 -14.85
N ILE A 593 -10.80 5.39 -13.92
CA ILE A 593 -10.49 3.97 -14.05
C ILE A 593 -11.80 3.18 -13.89
N ILE A 594 -12.12 2.31 -14.84
CA ILE A 594 -13.26 1.40 -14.74
C ILE A 594 -12.87 0.22 -13.84
N ASN A 595 -13.15 0.34 -12.54
CA ASN A 595 -12.69 -0.62 -11.55
C ASN A 595 -13.46 -1.95 -11.58
N SER A 596 -14.79 -1.90 -11.75
CA SER A 596 -15.63 -3.10 -11.83
C SER A 596 -16.87 -2.82 -12.66
N ILE A 597 -17.35 -3.84 -13.36
CA ILE A 597 -18.60 -3.86 -14.09
C ILE A 597 -19.37 -5.10 -13.62
N GLU A 598 -20.62 -4.91 -13.21
CA GLU A 598 -21.53 -5.98 -12.83
C GLU A 598 -22.80 -5.93 -13.68
N VAL A 599 -23.18 -7.06 -14.28
CA VAL A 599 -24.43 -7.17 -15.03
C VAL A 599 -25.57 -7.39 -14.05
N SER A 600 -26.68 -6.67 -14.20
CA SER A 600 -27.84 -6.84 -13.33
C SER A 600 -28.35 -8.28 -13.41
N PRO A 601 -28.58 -8.98 -12.29
CA PRO A 601 -29.16 -10.33 -12.32
C PRO A 601 -30.65 -10.33 -12.71
N HIS A 602 -31.31 -9.17 -12.75
CA HIS A 602 -32.75 -9.04 -12.99
C HIS A 602 -33.11 -8.51 -14.38
N ASP A 603 -32.21 -7.73 -14.99
CA ASP A 603 -32.47 -7.07 -16.27
C ASP A 603 -31.24 -7.17 -17.18
N ALA A 604 -31.40 -7.88 -18.29
CA ALA A 604 -30.35 -8.09 -19.28
C ALA A 604 -29.87 -6.79 -19.96
N ALA A 605 -30.64 -5.70 -19.90
CA ALA A 605 -30.28 -4.41 -20.47
C ALA A 605 -29.55 -3.48 -19.49
N THR A 606 -29.30 -3.91 -18.25
CA THR A 606 -28.73 -3.07 -17.19
C THR A 606 -27.38 -3.61 -16.70
N ALA A 607 -26.39 -2.72 -16.59
CA ALA A 607 -25.09 -2.98 -15.95
C ALA A 607 -24.72 -1.83 -15.01
N TYR A 608 -24.03 -2.16 -13.92
CA TYR A 608 -23.52 -1.24 -12.91
C TYR A 608 -22.01 -1.09 -13.09
N ILE A 609 -21.50 0.13 -12.98
CA ILE A 609 -20.09 0.42 -13.18
C ILE A 609 -19.56 1.19 -11.96
N ALA A 610 -18.53 0.63 -11.32
CA ALA A 610 -17.76 1.31 -10.29
C ALA A 610 -16.54 1.97 -10.92
N VAL A 611 -16.39 3.28 -10.69
CA VAL A 611 -15.31 4.09 -11.29
C VAL A 611 -14.43 4.73 -10.21
N MET A 612 -13.15 4.87 -10.52
CA MET A 612 -12.15 5.48 -9.64
C MET A 612 -11.58 6.74 -10.29
N GLY A 613 -11.90 7.90 -9.70
CA GLY A 613 -11.50 9.21 -10.25
C GLY A 613 -10.31 9.88 -9.57
N TYR A 614 -9.87 9.41 -8.40
CA TYR A 614 -8.87 10.13 -7.59
C TYR A 614 -7.46 10.15 -8.19
N LYS A 615 -7.16 9.29 -9.17
CA LYS A 615 -5.84 9.24 -9.83
C LYS A 615 -5.67 10.25 -10.98
N ASN A 616 -6.75 10.94 -11.33
CA ASN A 616 -6.81 11.87 -12.47
C ASN A 616 -7.33 13.26 -12.03
N MET A 617 -7.03 13.65 -10.78
CA MET A 617 -7.43 14.94 -10.18
C MET A 617 -6.48 16.10 -10.52
#